data_AF-A0A939AU99-F1
#
_entry.id   AF-A0A939AU99-F1
#
_cell.length_a   1.000
_cell.length_b   1.000
_cell.length_c   1.000
_cell.angle_alpha   90.00
_cell.angle_beta   90.00
_cell.angle_gamma   90.00
#
_symmetry.space_group_name_H-M   'P 1'
#
loop_
_entity.id
_entity.type
_entity.pdbx_description
1 polymer ?
#
loop_
_entity_poly.entity_id
_entity_poly.type
_entity_poly.pdbx_seq_one_letter_code
_entity_poly.pdbx_strand_id
1 'polypeptide(L)'
;MAFTVSDIQSFTRILASHPEWRAEVRRAVLTDDLLALPAIMRDLGQAQRELTTAQARTEKRLEELAAAEARTDARLEELAAAEARADTRLAELAAAQARTEKHLEELAAAEARTDARLAELAAAQARTEACVAELAQAQKRSEALLATLNRRQDEMLGDILEARYARRAFSYFGRWLRRIRVALPGELASVMEQTLESRLSPDELHDLLQIDLLISGRPQAAEMGSDGEIWLAIEVSAVVDQGDVTRARQRAALLGKAGYRAIAAVAGQSLTEGAAALLQGTPTVQILDGRSQGWEEAFAALGHHN
;
A
#
# COMPACT_ATOMS: atom_id res chain seq x y z
N MET A 1 -23.69 -54.27 148.71
CA MET A 1 -24.31 -55.40 147.98
C MET A 1 -23.57 -55.54 146.66
N ALA A 2 -23.07 -56.74 146.34
CA ALA A 2 -22.38 -56.98 145.08
C ALA A 2 -23.43 -57.07 143.96
N PHE A 3 -23.45 -56.10 143.06
CA PHE A 3 -24.34 -56.09 141.91
C PHE A 3 -23.87 -57.19 140.94
N THR A 4 -24.69 -58.20 140.69
CA THR A 4 -24.31 -59.36 139.86
C THR A 4 -24.85 -59.26 138.43
N VAL A 5 -24.31 -60.05 137.51
CA VAL A 5 -24.79 -60.10 136.12
C VAL A 5 -26.26 -60.54 136.03
N SER A 6 -26.71 -61.38 136.98
CA SER A 6 -28.11 -61.80 137.09
C SER A 6 -29.04 -60.65 137.46
N ASP A 7 -28.56 -59.70 138.29
CA ASP A 7 -29.30 -58.50 138.65
C ASP A 7 -29.46 -57.54 137.46
N ILE A 8 -28.42 -57.41 136.62
CA ILE A 8 -28.49 -56.64 135.37
C ILE A 8 -29.49 -57.26 134.39
N GLN A 9 -29.50 -58.59 134.28
CA GLN A 9 -30.46 -59.32 133.43
C GLN A 9 -31.90 -59.19 133.94
N SER A 10 -32.09 -59.17 135.25
CA SER A 10 -33.41 -58.96 135.86
C SER A 10 -33.90 -57.52 135.66
N PHE A 11 -33.02 -56.54 135.85
CA PHE A 11 -33.32 -55.12 135.62
C PHE A 11 -33.65 -54.83 134.14
N THR A 12 -32.88 -55.40 133.21
CA THR A 12 -33.17 -55.28 131.76
C THR A 12 -34.49 -55.92 131.35
N ARG A 13 -34.89 -57.04 132.00
CA ARG A 13 -36.20 -57.67 131.77
C ARG A 13 -37.37 -56.80 132.29
N ILE A 14 -37.18 -56.10 133.42
CA ILE A 14 -38.14 -55.14 133.97
C ILE A 14 -38.27 -53.89 133.07
N LEU A 15 -37.15 -53.35 132.58
CA LEU A 15 -37.16 -52.23 131.64
C LEU A 15 -37.78 -52.59 130.27
N ALA A 16 -37.74 -53.86 129.87
CA ALA A 16 -38.39 -54.33 128.65
C ALA A 16 -39.93 -54.38 128.79
N SER A 17 -40.45 -54.68 129.99
CA SER A 17 -41.89 -54.74 130.27
C SER A 17 -42.51 -53.39 130.67
N HIS A 18 -41.71 -52.39 131.06
CA HIS A 18 -42.15 -51.05 131.47
C HIS A 18 -41.47 -49.95 130.62
N PRO A 19 -42.07 -49.56 129.47
CA PRO A 19 -41.49 -48.60 128.52
C PRO A 19 -41.14 -47.23 129.13
N GLU A 20 -41.91 -46.78 130.11
CA GLU A 20 -41.74 -45.51 130.82
C GLU A 20 -40.46 -45.48 131.67
N TRP A 21 -40.16 -46.56 132.40
CA TRP A 21 -38.93 -46.66 133.19
C TRP A 21 -37.69 -46.77 132.30
N ARG A 22 -37.83 -47.42 131.14
CA ARG A 22 -36.78 -47.48 130.12
C ARG A 22 -36.47 -46.09 129.53
N ALA A 23 -37.47 -45.23 129.40
CA ALA A 23 -37.28 -43.87 128.91
C ALA A 23 -36.52 -43.00 129.94
N GLU A 24 -36.86 -43.10 131.23
CA GLU A 24 -36.19 -42.36 132.31
C GLU A 24 -34.73 -42.80 132.50
N VAL A 25 -34.47 -44.12 132.57
CA VAL A 25 -33.09 -44.65 132.64
C VAL A 25 -32.29 -44.27 131.38
N ARG A 26 -32.93 -44.25 130.20
CA ARG A 26 -32.30 -43.80 128.95
C ARG A 26 -31.89 -42.34 129.03
N ARG A 27 -32.71 -41.45 129.56
CA ARG A 27 -32.42 -40.01 129.67
C ARG A 27 -31.37 -39.68 130.72
N ALA A 28 -31.32 -40.46 131.81
CA ALA A 28 -30.32 -40.30 132.87
C ALA A 28 -28.92 -40.82 132.48
N VAL A 29 -28.84 -41.85 131.64
CA VAL A 29 -27.57 -42.48 131.21
C VAL A 29 -27.10 -41.98 129.83
N LEU A 30 -28.03 -41.71 128.92
CA LEU A 30 -27.77 -41.11 127.60
C LEU A 30 -28.33 -39.69 127.61
N THR A 31 -27.44 -38.70 127.68
CA THR A 31 -27.82 -37.29 127.56
C THR A 31 -28.53 -37.02 126.23
N ASP A 32 -29.35 -35.96 126.17
CA ASP A 32 -30.08 -35.60 124.95
C ASP A 32 -29.13 -35.41 123.74
N ASP A 33 -27.89 -34.95 123.95
CA ASP A 33 -26.83 -34.88 122.93
C ASP A 33 -26.41 -36.25 122.37
N LEU A 34 -26.26 -37.26 123.24
CA LEU A 34 -25.91 -38.63 122.84
C LEU A 34 -27.08 -39.32 122.12
N LEU A 35 -28.32 -39.00 122.49
CA LEU A 35 -29.52 -39.50 121.80
C LEU A 35 -29.71 -38.86 120.42
N ALA A 36 -29.25 -37.61 120.21
CA ALA A 36 -29.30 -36.91 118.92
C ALA A 36 -28.19 -37.31 117.94
N LEU A 37 -27.06 -37.85 118.43
CA LEU A 37 -25.90 -38.21 117.63
C LEU A 37 -26.20 -39.10 116.39
N PRO A 38 -27.08 -40.12 116.46
CA PRO A 38 -27.44 -40.92 115.28
C PRO A 38 -28.21 -40.14 114.20
N ALA A 39 -28.92 -39.06 114.57
CA ALA A 39 -29.55 -38.16 113.61
C ALA A 39 -28.50 -37.27 112.95
N ILE A 40 -27.63 -36.62 113.73
CA ILE A 40 -26.52 -35.80 113.24
C ILE A 40 -25.61 -36.60 112.30
N MET A 41 -25.26 -37.84 112.63
CA MET A 41 -24.45 -38.71 111.78
C MET A 41 -25.15 -39.09 110.46
N ARG A 42 -26.49 -39.23 110.47
CA ARG A 42 -27.27 -39.44 109.24
C ARG A 42 -27.27 -38.18 108.37
N ASP A 43 -27.49 -37.01 108.97
CA ASP A 43 -27.50 -35.72 108.26
C ASP A 43 -26.11 -35.41 107.68
N LEU A 44 -25.03 -35.66 108.44
CA LEU A 44 -23.66 -35.55 107.96
C LEU A 44 -23.38 -36.55 106.81
N GLY A 45 -23.84 -37.79 106.94
CA GLY A 45 -23.74 -38.80 105.87
C GLY A 45 -24.51 -38.40 104.61
N GLN A 46 -25.66 -37.74 104.76
CA GLN A 46 -26.42 -37.19 103.64
C GLN A 46 -25.69 -36.01 102.98
N ALA A 47 -25.26 -35.02 103.77
CA ALA A 47 -24.49 -33.88 103.27
C ALA A 47 -23.19 -34.31 102.56
N GLN A 48 -22.50 -35.33 103.09
CA GLN A 48 -21.32 -35.92 102.45
C GLN A 48 -21.65 -36.54 101.09
N ARG A 49 -22.77 -37.27 100.96
CA ARG A 49 -23.21 -37.85 99.67
C ARG A 49 -23.60 -36.77 98.66
N GLU A 50 -24.29 -35.72 99.12
CA GLU A 50 -24.65 -34.57 98.28
C GLU A 50 -23.38 -33.85 97.78
N LEU A 51 -22.38 -33.66 98.66
CA LEU A 51 -21.09 -33.09 98.29
C LEU A 51 -20.35 -33.97 97.27
N THR A 52 -20.26 -35.28 97.48
CA THR A 52 -19.64 -36.20 96.51
C THR A 52 -20.35 -36.15 95.15
N THR A 53 -21.69 -36.06 95.16
CA THR A 53 -22.47 -35.92 93.92
C THR A 53 -22.21 -34.58 93.22
N ALA A 54 -22.11 -33.49 93.98
CA ALA A 54 -21.78 -32.16 93.44
C ALA A 54 -20.34 -32.10 92.91
N GLN A 55 -19.39 -32.77 93.58
CA GLN A 55 -18.00 -32.93 93.13
C GLN A 55 -17.95 -33.68 91.79
N ALA A 56 -18.58 -34.84 91.68
CA ALA A 56 -18.63 -35.60 90.43
C ALA A 56 -19.26 -34.81 89.26
N ARG A 57 -20.29 -33.99 89.53
CA ARG A 57 -20.87 -33.09 88.52
C ARG A 57 -19.91 -31.99 88.10
N THR A 58 -19.14 -31.45 89.04
CA THR A 58 -18.13 -30.41 88.76
C THR A 58 -16.98 -30.98 87.96
N GLU A 59 -16.46 -32.16 88.31
CA GLU A 59 -15.43 -32.88 87.55
C GLU A 59 -15.88 -33.12 86.11
N LYS A 60 -17.10 -33.63 85.91
CA LYS A 60 -17.66 -33.81 84.56
C LYS A 60 -17.75 -32.51 83.77
N ARG A 61 -18.15 -31.40 84.41
CA ARG A 61 -18.18 -30.08 83.75
C ARG A 61 -16.78 -29.58 83.39
N LEU A 62 -15.78 -29.84 84.22
CA LEU A 62 -14.38 -29.50 83.94
C LEU A 62 -13.83 -30.31 82.76
N GLU A 63 -14.17 -31.60 82.67
CA GLU A 63 -13.82 -32.43 81.51
C GLU A 63 -14.49 -31.91 80.21
N GLU A 64 -15.78 -31.56 80.28
CA GLU A 64 -16.50 -30.96 79.16
C GLU A 64 -15.91 -29.62 78.71
N LEU A 65 -15.47 -28.78 79.66
CA LEU A 65 -14.77 -27.52 79.41
C LEU A 65 -13.40 -27.73 78.77
N ALA A 66 -12.57 -28.63 79.32
CA ALA A 66 -11.26 -28.95 78.75
C ALA A 66 -11.38 -29.51 77.32
N ALA A 67 -12.40 -30.34 77.06
CA ALA A 67 -12.68 -30.82 75.71
C ALA A 67 -13.17 -29.71 74.78
N ALA A 68 -13.90 -28.71 75.30
CA ALA A 68 -14.31 -27.54 74.52
C ALA A 68 -13.11 -26.63 74.19
N GLU A 69 -12.23 -26.40 75.15
CA GLU A 69 -10.98 -25.64 75.01
C GLU A 69 -10.05 -26.27 73.98
N ALA A 70 -9.83 -27.59 74.06
CA ALA A 70 -9.03 -28.31 73.06
C ALA A 70 -9.62 -28.20 71.64
N ARG A 71 -10.95 -28.18 71.49
CA ARG A 71 -11.60 -27.95 70.20
C ARG A 71 -11.45 -26.51 69.70
N THR A 72 -11.45 -25.52 70.60
CA THR A 72 -11.20 -24.13 70.20
C THR A 72 -9.75 -23.91 69.78
N ASP A 73 -8.80 -24.51 70.50
CA ASP A 73 -7.38 -24.42 70.15
C ASP A 73 -7.11 -25.03 68.76
N ALA A 74 -7.66 -26.22 68.49
CA ALA A 74 -7.55 -26.85 67.17
C ALA A 74 -8.14 -25.97 66.05
N ARG A 75 -9.25 -25.27 66.30
CA ARG A 75 -9.85 -24.34 65.33
C ARG A 75 -8.99 -23.09 65.13
N LEU A 76 -8.36 -22.58 66.18
CA LEU A 76 -7.45 -21.44 66.10
C LEU A 76 -6.20 -21.78 65.30
N GLU A 77 -5.63 -22.98 65.49
CA GLU A 77 -4.52 -23.47 64.67
C GLU A 77 -4.91 -23.62 63.19
N GLU A 78 -6.10 -24.15 62.90
CA GLU A 78 -6.60 -24.25 61.53
C GLU A 78 -6.78 -22.88 60.87
N LEU A 79 -7.32 -21.91 61.61
CA LEU A 79 -7.48 -20.53 61.16
C LEU A 79 -6.13 -19.86 60.89
N ALA A 80 -5.15 -19.99 61.79
CA ALA A 80 -3.81 -19.45 61.58
C ALA A 80 -3.13 -20.06 60.34
N ALA A 81 -3.31 -21.38 60.12
CA ALA A 81 -2.81 -22.03 58.90
C ALA A 81 -3.56 -21.59 57.64
N ALA A 82 -4.86 -21.28 57.73
CA ALA A 82 -5.62 -20.72 56.61
C ALA A 82 -5.17 -19.28 56.28
N GLU A 83 -4.93 -18.45 57.30
CA GLU A 83 -4.43 -17.08 57.17
C GLU A 83 -3.04 -17.06 56.52
N ALA A 84 -2.10 -17.89 56.98
CA ALA A 84 -0.77 -17.99 56.38
C ALA A 84 -0.82 -18.41 54.90
N ARG A 85 -1.75 -19.30 54.53
CA ARG A 85 -1.99 -19.70 53.13
C ARG A 85 -2.61 -18.57 52.31
N ALA A 86 -3.49 -17.77 52.90
CA ALA A 86 -4.08 -16.60 52.24
C ALA A 86 -3.02 -15.52 51.97
N ASP A 87 -2.16 -15.21 52.96
CA ASP A 87 -1.06 -14.26 52.81
C ASP A 87 -0.09 -14.68 51.70
N THR A 88 0.25 -15.97 51.65
CA THR A 88 1.10 -16.52 50.58
C THR A 88 0.47 -16.30 49.20
N ARG A 89 -0.84 -16.59 49.05
CA ARG A 89 -1.56 -16.37 47.78
C ARG A 89 -1.65 -14.89 47.41
N LEU A 90 -1.85 -14.01 48.39
CA LEU A 90 -1.87 -12.56 48.15
C LEU A 90 -0.50 -12.05 47.68
N ALA A 91 0.59 -12.54 48.26
CA ALA A 91 1.94 -12.22 47.81
C ALA A 91 2.21 -12.72 46.37
N GLU A 92 1.77 -13.93 46.04
CA GLU A 92 1.87 -14.47 44.68
C GLU A 92 1.07 -13.65 43.66
N LEU A 93 -0.15 -13.23 44.02
CA LEU A 93 -0.99 -12.38 43.18
C LEU A 93 -0.37 -11.00 42.97
N ALA A 94 0.16 -10.37 44.01
CA ALA A 94 0.85 -9.09 43.90
C ALA A 94 2.08 -9.19 42.97
N ALA A 95 2.86 -10.28 43.10
CA ALA A 95 3.99 -10.53 42.22
C ALA A 95 3.57 -10.80 40.76
N ALA A 96 2.45 -11.50 40.54
CA ALA A 96 1.89 -11.72 39.22
C ALA A 96 1.41 -10.40 38.60
N GLN A 97 0.71 -9.57 39.37
CA GLN A 97 0.25 -8.25 38.93
C GLN A 97 1.42 -7.35 38.54
N ALA A 98 2.47 -7.27 39.35
CA ALA A 98 3.67 -6.49 39.03
C ALA A 98 4.36 -6.96 37.72
N ARG A 99 4.38 -8.26 37.45
CA ARG A 99 4.89 -8.80 36.17
C ARG A 99 4.01 -8.38 34.99
N THR A 100 2.69 -8.41 35.15
CA THR A 100 1.75 -7.99 34.11
C THR A 100 1.86 -6.49 33.83
N GLU A 101 1.96 -5.66 34.86
CA GLU A 101 2.17 -4.20 34.71
C GLU A 101 3.44 -3.91 33.93
N LYS A 102 4.55 -4.58 34.26
CA LYS A 102 5.80 -4.45 33.50
C LYS A 102 5.64 -4.86 32.03
N HIS A 103 4.96 -5.96 31.74
CA HIS A 103 4.71 -6.39 30.36
C HIS A 103 3.84 -5.38 29.58
N LEU A 104 2.88 -4.73 30.24
CA LEU A 104 2.05 -3.69 29.63
C LEU A 104 2.88 -2.44 29.30
N GLU A 105 3.79 -2.04 30.19
CA GLU A 105 4.73 -0.94 29.93
C GLU A 105 5.65 -1.25 28.73
N GLU A 106 6.19 -2.48 28.67
CA GLU A 106 7.01 -2.93 27.55
C GLU A 106 6.24 -2.95 26.22
N LEU A 107 4.97 -3.37 26.26
CA LEU A 107 4.08 -3.36 25.09
C LEU A 107 3.76 -1.94 24.62
N ALA A 108 3.41 -1.03 25.54
CA ALA A 108 3.16 0.37 25.21
C ALA A 108 4.40 1.04 24.61
N ALA A 109 5.59 0.74 25.13
CA ALA A 109 6.84 1.21 24.55
C ALA A 109 7.13 0.61 23.16
N ALA A 110 6.74 -0.66 22.93
CA ALA A 110 6.85 -1.29 21.61
C ALA A 110 5.91 -0.66 20.59
N GLU A 111 4.66 -0.39 20.99
CA GLU A 111 3.64 0.28 20.18
C GLU A 111 4.09 1.69 19.78
N ALA A 112 4.59 2.49 20.74
CA ALA A 112 5.14 3.81 20.44
C ALA A 112 6.32 3.77 19.45
N ARG A 113 7.18 2.74 19.54
CA ARG A 113 8.27 2.54 18.56
C ARG A 113 7.75 2.15 17.19
N THR A 114 6.69 1.35 17.10
CA THR A 114 6.09 0.99 15.81
C THR A 114 5.42 2.19 15.15
N ASP A 115 4.71 3.02 15.92
CA ASP A 115 4.07 4.23 15.41
C ASP A 115 5.11 5.22 14.86
N ALA A 116 6.22 5.41 15.59
CA ALA A 116 7.32 6.24 15.12
C ALA A 116 7.91 5.73 13.78
N ARG A 117 8.11 4.42 13.65
CA ARG A 117 8.60 3.81 12.40
C ARG A 117 7.61 3.94 11.24
N LEU A 118 6.30 3.81 11.51
CA LEU A 118 5.26 4.00 10.51
C LEU A 118 5.22 5.45 10.02
N ALA A 119 5.36 6.41 10.93
CA ALA A 119 5.45 7.83 10.57
C ALA A 119 6.68 8.14 9.70
N GLU A 120 7.83 7.55 10.03
CA GLU A 120 9.05 7.69 9.22
C GLU A 120 8.90 7.08 7.82
N LEU A 121 8.29 5.90 7.72
CA LEU A 121 8.00 5.25 6.44
C LEU A 121 7.04 6.08 5.59
N ALA A 122 5.98 6.64 6.18
CA ALA A 122 5.04 7.51 5.48
C ALA A 122 5.75 8.77 4.93
N ALA A 123 6.64 9.38 5.73
CA ALA A 123 7.43 10.52 5.29
C ALA A 123 8.43 10.15 4.18
N ALA A 124 9.07 8.98 4.26
CA ALA A 124 9.95 8.48 3.21
C ALA A 124 9.19 8.22 1.91
N GLN A 125 8.01 7.59 1.98
CA GLN A 125 7.14 7.36 0.83
C GLN A 125 6.73 8.68 0.17
N ALA A 126 6.30 9.67 0.94
CA ALA A 126 5.92 10.99 0.40
C ALA A 126 7.10 11.66 -0.35
N ARG A 127 8.33 11.55 0.16
CA ARG A 127 9.53 12.05 -0.54
C ARG A 127 9.80 11.30 -1.84
N THR A 128 9.63 9.98 -1.85
CA THR A 128 9.79 9.16 -3.05
C THR A 128 8.74 9.51 -4.10
N GLU A 129 7.48 9.66 -3.71
CA GLU A 129 6.39 10.07 -4.61
C GLU A 129 6.67 11.45 -5.24
N ALA A 130 7.15 12.41 -4.44
CA ALA A 130 7.56 13.72 -4.95
C ALA A 130 8.71 13.62 -5.97
N CYS A 131 9.76 12.84 -5.67
CA CYS A 131 10.89 12.62 -6.58
C CYS A 131 10.44 11.97 -7.90
N VAL A 132 9.54 10.98 -7.85
CA VAL A 132 8.98 10.34 -9.04
C VAL A 132 8.17 11.32 -9.88
N ALA A 133 7.38 12.19 -9.24
CA ALA A 133 6.62 13.23 -9.95
C ALA A 133 7.54 14.24 -10.65
N GLU A 134 8.62 14.67 -9.99
CA GLU A 134 9.64 15.53 -10.59
C GLU A 134 10.34 14.87 -11.77
N LEU A 135 10.72 13.59 -11.64
CA LEU A 135 11.34 12.82 -12.73
C LEU A 135 10.40 12.68 -13.93
N ALA A 136 9.12 12.39 -13.70
CA ALA A 136 8.11 12.32 -14.76
C ALA A 136 7.95 13.67 -15.48
N GLN A 137 8.02 14.78 -14.76
CA GLN A 137 7.97 16.12 -15.35
C GLN A 137 9.24 16.43 -16.16
N ALA A 138 10.42 16.07 -15.63
CA ALA A 138 11.69 16.22 -16.35
C ALA A 138 11.70 15.39 -17.64
N GLN A 139 11.18 14.16 -17.59
CA GLN A 139 11.03 13.30 -18.77
C GLN A 139 10.15 13.95 -19.84
N LYS A 140 8.96 14.46 -19.47
CA LYS A 140 8.08 15.16 -20.41
C LYS A 140 8.76 16.38 -21.06
N ARG A 141 9.55 17.14 -20.31
CA ARG A 141 10.31 18.28 -20.86
C ARG A 141 11.37 17.81 -21.86
N SER A 142 12.09 16.74 -21.56
CA SER A 142 13.09 16.15 -22.46
C SER A 142 12.45 15.62 -23.74
N GLU A 143 11.32 14.90 -23.63
CA GLU A 143 10.55 14.42 -24.78
C GLU A 143 10.08 15.57 -25.68
N ALA A 144 9.58 16.66 -25.08
CA ALA A 144 9.19 17.86 -25.84
C ALA A 144 10.38 18.55 -26.53
N LEU A 145 11.55 18.59 -25.88
CA LEU A 145 12.76 19.13 -26.47
C LEU A 145 13.24 18.26 -27.64
N LEU A 146 13.25 16.93 -27.47
CA LEU A 146 13.61 15.99 -28.52
C LEU A 146 12.66 16.08 -29.73
N ALA A 147 11.35 16.19 -29.50
CA ALA A 147 10.39 16.40 -30.58
C ALA A 147 10.65 17.72 -31.35
N THR A 148 11.05 18.77 -30.63
CA THR A 148 11.42 20.06 -31.25
C THR A 148 12.72 19.95 -32.05
N LEU A 149 13.72 19.24 -31.52
CA LEU A 149 14.99 19.02 -32.21
C LEU A 149 14.82 18.16 -33.47
N ASN A 150 14.03 17.09 -33.40
CA ASN A 150 13.72 16.26 -34.57
C ASN A 150 13.06 17.08 -35.67
N ARG A 151 12.06 17.90 -35.33
CA ARG A 151 11.40 18.76 -36.32
C ARG A 151 12.38 19.73 -36.99
N ARG A 152 13.24 20.38 -36.21
CA ARG A 152 14.29 21.29 -36.76
C ARG A 152 15.30 20.54 -37.61
N GLN A 153 15.61 19.29 -37.25
CA GLN A 153 16.50 18.44 -38.03
C GLN A 153 15.86 18.06 -39.37
N ASP A 154 14.57 17.70 -39.38
CA ASP A 154 13.83 17.38 -40.59
C ASP A 154 13.73 18.58 -41.53
N GLU A 155 13.40 19.76 -41.00
CA GLU A 155 13.41 21.05 -41.73
C GLU A 155 14.79 21.33 -42.35
N MET A 156 15.85 21.21 -41.56
CA MET A 156 17.23 21.43 -42.03
C MET A 156 17.65 20.42 -43.10
N LEU A 157 17.23 19.16 -42.98
CA LEU A 157 17.51 18.13 -43.99
C LEU A 157 16.80 18.44 -45.30
N GLY A 158 15.56 18.94 -45.26
CA GLY A 158 14.82 19.46 -46.41
C GLY A 158 15.62 20.54 -47.15
N ASP A 159 15.95 21.64 -46.46
CA ASP A 159 16.71 22.76 -47.02
C ASP A 159 18.04 22.32 -47.65
N ILE A 160 18.77 21.40 -46.97
CA ILE A 160 20.05 20.88 -47.47
C ILE A 160 19.87 20.07 -48.76
N LEU A 161 18.80 19.27 -48.86
CA LEU A 161 18.52 18.46 -50.04
C LEU A 161 18.10 19.34 -51.22
N GLU A 162 17.20 20.30 -51.00
CA GLU A 162 16.79 21.27 -52.02
C GLU A 162 18.00 22.04 -52.57
N ALA A 163 18.83 22.60 -51.68
CA ALA A 163 20.04 23.31 -52.06
C ALA A 163 21.06 22.40 -52.76
N ARG A 164 21.08 21.10 -52.47
CA ARG A 164 21.95 20.13 -53.14
C ARG A 164 21.47 19.86 -54.56
N TYR A 165 20.17 19.62 -54.75
CA TYR A 165 19.58 19.36 -56.08
C TYR A 165 19.67 20.59 -56.98
N ALA A 166 19.41 21.79 -56.44
CA ALA A 166 19.60 23.04 -57.16
C ALA A 166 21.05 23.23 -57.63
N ARG A 167 22.04 23.12 -56.72
CA ARG A 167 23.47 23.29 -57.07
C ARG A 167 23.99 22.26 -58.06
N ARG A 168 23.47 21.03 -58.01
CA ARG A 168 23.87 19.93 -58.91
C ARG A 168 22.92 19.74 -60.08
N ALA A 169 22.05 20.71 -60.38
CA ALA A 169 21.08 20.62 -61.45
C ALA A 169 21.73 20.17 -62.78
N PHE A 170 22.87 20.77 -63.14
CA PHE A 170 23.57 20.37 -64.37
C PHE A 170 23.99 18.90 -64.39
N SER A 171 24.38 18.32 -63.25
CA SER A 171 24.77 16.92 -63.14
C SER A 171 23.59 15.95 -63.31
N TYR A 172 22.42 16.31 -62.80
CA TYR A 172 21.22 15.47 -62.89
C TYR A 172 20.50 15.58 -64.24
N PHE A 173 20.50 16.79 -64.81
CA PHE A 173 19.66 17.15 -65.95
C PHE A 173 20.42 17.38 -67.25
N GLY A 174 21.74 17.60 -67.20
CA GLY A 174 22.55 18.00 -68.37
C GLY A 174 22.61 16.96 -69.50
N ARG A 175 22.29 15.70 -69.22
CA ARG A 175 22.14 14.63 -70.24
C ARG A 175 20.88 14.77 -71.10
N TRP A 176 19.88 15.49 -70.61
CA TRP A 176 18.57 15.60 -71.23
C TRP A 176 18.25 17.03 -71.66
N LEU A 177 18.78 18.01 -70.92
CA LEU A 177 18.52 19.42 -71.12
C LEU A 177 19.79 20.23 -71.33
N ARG A 178 19.73 21.17 -72.26
CA ARG A 178 20.72 22.23 -72.48
C ARG A 178 20.18 23.57 -72.01
N ARG A 179 21.10 24.51 -71.72
CA ARG A 179 20.77 25.86 -71.19
C ARG A 179 19.92 25.82 -69.91
N ILE A 180 20.27 24.91 -69.01
CA ILE A 180 19.57 24.71 -67.74
C ILE A 180 19.59 26.00 -66.92
N ARG A 181 18.42 26.42 -66.44
CA ARG A 181 18.24 27.49 -65.46
C ARG A 181 17.49 26.93 -64.27
N VAL A 182 18.02 27.16 -63.09
CA VAL A 182 17.30 26.89 -61.85
C VAL A 182 16.53 28.15 -61.51
N ALA A 183 15.21 28.04 -61.41
CA ALA A 183 14.35 29.13 -60.98
C ALA A 183 13.90 28.83 -59.55
N LEU A 184 14.27 29.71 -58.63
CA LEU A 184 13.73 29.65 -57.27
C LEU A 184 12.28 30.18 -57.27
N PRO A 185 11.40 29.73 -56.36
CA PRO A 185 10.00 30.19 -56.30
C PRO A 185 9.80 31.71 -56.31
N GLY A 186 10.68 32.47 -55.66
CA GLY A 186 10.63 33.94 -55.68
C GLY A 186 11.01 34.58 -57.03
N GLU A 187 11.80 33.90 -57.85
CA GLU A 187 12.16 34.38 -59.20
C GLU A 187 11.04 34.08 -60.20
N LEU A 188 10.30 32.99 -60.02
CA LEU A 188 9.09 32.69 -60.78
C LEU A 188 8.01 33.75 -60.62
N ALA A 189 7.76 34.12 -59.36
CA ALA A 189 6.78 35.14 -59.03
C ALA A 189 7.10 36.46 -59.73
N SER A 190 8.36 36.84 -59.94
CA SER A 190 8.68 38.10 -60.62
C SER A 190 8.75 38.02 -62.15
N VAL A 191 9.16 36.89 -62.73
CA VAL A 191 9.35 36.76 -64.19
C VAL A 191 8.08 36.27 -64.90
N MET A 192 7.27 35.47 -64.21
CA MET A 192 6.08 34.82 -64.78
C MET A 192 4.76 35.29 -64.15
N GLU A 193 4.81 36.25 -63.19
CA GLU A 193 3.67 36.78 -62.41
C GLU A 193 2.42 36.98 -63.26
N GLN A 194 2.54 37.81 -64.29
CA GLN A 194 1.40 38.29 -65.07
C GLN A 194 0.73 37.16 -65.87
N THR A 195 1.50 36.13 -66.26
CA THR A 195 0.97 34.98 -67.00
C THR A 195 0.34 33.96 -66.04
N LEU A 196 0.93 33.77 -64.87
CA LEU A 196 0.42 32.86 -63.85
C LEU A 196 -0.87 33.42 -63.21
N GLU A 197 -0.88 34.69 -62.80
CA GLU A 197 -2.03 35.36 -62.19
C GLU A 197 -3.24 35.49 -63.13
N SER A 198 -3.01 35.54 -64.44
CA SER A 198 -4.11 35.62 -65.42
C SER A 198 -4.74 34.26 -65.75
N ARG A 199 -4.10 33.15 -65.37
CA ARG A 199 -4.54 31.79 -65.74
C ARG A 199 -4.80 30.85 -64.57
N LEU A 200 -4.28 31.17 -63.39
CA LEU A 200 -4.43 30.41 -62.16
C LEU A 200 -5.25 31.21 -61.13
N SER A 201 -6.05 30.51 -60.34
CA SER A 201 -6.69 31.10 -59.16
C SER A 201 -5.66 31.40 -58.06
N PRO A 202 -5.97 32.27 -57.08
CA PRO A 202 -5.05 32.55 -55.97
C PRO A 202 -4.60 31.30 -55.21
N ASP A 203 -5.51 30.35 -54.99
CA ASP A 203 -5.21 29.10 -54.28
C ASP A 203 -4.31 28.18 -55.12
N GLU A 204 -4.56 28.07 -56.43
CA GLU A 204 -3.70 27.32 -57.37
C GLU A 204 -2.31 27.95 -57.49
N LEU A 205 -2.24 29.28 -57.55
CA LEU A 205 -0.97 30.00 -57.59
C LEU A 205 -0.19 29.77 -56.31
N HIS A 206 -0.85 29.82 -55.15
CA HIS A 206 -0.24 29.54 -53.86
C HIS A 206 0.32 28.10 -53.80
N ASP A 207 -0.46 27.11 -54.25
CA ASP A 207 -0.01 25.71 -54.32
C ASP A 207 1.18 25.50 -55.27
N LEU A 208 1.18 26.18 -56.42
CA LEU A 208 2.31 26.15 -57.36
C LEU A 208 3.57 26.80 -56.79
N LEU A 209 3.44 27.91 -56.06
CA LEU A 209 4.56 28.63 -55.46
C LEU A 209 5.21 27.88 -54.29
N GLN A 210 4.53 26.87 -53.72
CA GLN A 210 5.10 25.98 -52.72
C GLN A 210 6.04 24.91 -53.32
N ILE A 211 6.35 24.97 -54.61
CA ILE A 211 7.25 24.04 -55.26
C ILE A 211 8.68 24.15 -54.73
N ASP A 212 9.30 23.00 -54.44
CA ASP A 212 10.64 22.96 -53.85
C ASP A 212 11.71 23.41 -54.85
N LEU A 213 11.60 22.95 -56.09
CA LEU A 213 12.55 23.30 -57.13
C LEU A 213 11.90 23.36 -58.51
N LEU A 214 12.16 24.45 -59.24
CA LEU A 214 11.78 24.57 -60.64
C LEU A 214 13.01 24.72 -61.52
N ILE A 215 13.05 23.97 -62.62
CA ILE A 215 14.16 24.01 -63.57
C ILE A 215 13.62 24.22 -64.97
N SER A 216 14.17 25.18 -65.71
CA SER A 216 13.92 25.33 -67.15
C SER A 216 15.11 24.86 -67.97
N GLY A 217 14.84 24.35 -69.17
CA GLY A 217 15.87 23.96 -70.12
C GLY A 217 15.28 23.63 -71.48
N ARG A 218 16.14 23.40 -72.46
CA ARG A 218 15.72 22.92 -73.79
C ARG A 218 16.14 21.47 -73.98
N PRO A 219 15.31 20.61 -74.61
CA PRO A 219 15.72 19.25 -74.97
C PRO A 219 17.06 19.21 -75.71
N GLN A 220 17.88 18.20 -75.42
CA GLN A 220 19.16 17.99 -76.11
C GLN A 220 19.00 17.39 -77.51
N ALA A 221 18.02 16.51 -77.71
CA ALA A 221 17.72 15.87 -79.00
C ALA A 221 16.42 16.43 -79.61
N ALA A 222 16.43 16.73 -80.92
CA ALA A 222 15.26 17.22 -81.65
C ALA A 222 14.13 16.18 -81.77
N GLU A 223 14.45 14.90 -81.56
CA GLU A 223 13.51 13.76 -81.58
C GLU A 223 12.68 13.63 -80.29
N MET A 224 13.02 14.38 -79.23
CA MET A 224 12.33 14.36 -77.92
C MET A 224 11.32 15.50 -77.75
N GLY A 225 10.96 16.18 -78.85
CA GLY A 225 10.01 17.30 -78.90
C GLY A 225 10.60 18.57 -79.52
N SER A 226 9.73 19.55 -79.87
CA SER A 226 10.18 20.81 -80.49
C SER A 226 11.17 21.58 -79.60
N ASP A 227 12.03 22.42 -80.20
CA ASP A 227 13.10 23.23 -79.58
C ASP A 227 12.63 24.28 -78.54
N GLY A 228 11.39 24.15 -78.07
CA GLY A 228 10.81 24.93 -77.00
C GLY A 228 11.42 24.64 -75.63
N GLU A 229 11.35 25.64 -74.77
CA GLU A 229 11.71 25.53 -73.36
C GLU A 229 10.72 24.62 -72.62
N ILE A 230 11.25 23.76 -71.74
CA ILE A 230 10.52 22.86 -70.88
C ILE A 230 10.86 23.19 -69.44
N TRP A 231 9.86 23.12 -68.59
CA TRP A 231 9.93 23.32 -67.16
C TRP A 231 9.83 21.98 -66.43
N LEU A 232 10.61 21.79 -65.37
CA LEU A 232 10.51 20.66 -64.47
C LEU A 232 10.03 21.15 -63.12
N ALA A 233 8.85 20.66 -62.74
CA ALA A 233 8.27 20.84 -61.43
C ALA A 233 8.77 19.72 -60.50
N ILE A 234 9.70 20.03 -59.60
CA ILE A 234 10.41 19.04 -58.80
C ILE A 234 10.02 19.16 -57.33
N GLU A 235 9.51 18.06 -56.77
CA GLU A 235 9.43 17.85 -55.31
C GLU A 235 10.72 17.19 -54.81
N VAL A 236 11.26 17.65 -53.70
CA VAL A 236 12.48 17.18 -53.09
C VAL A 236 12.18 16.65 -51.70
N SER A 237 12.48 15.37 -51.45
CA SER A 237 12.34 14.76 -50.13
C SER A 237 13.51 13.82 -49.83
N ALA A 238 13.83 13.62 -48.55
CA ALA A 238 14.78 12.58 -48.17
C ALA A 238 14.27 11.19 -48.59
N VAL A 239 12.98 10.94 -48.34
CA VAL A 239 12.26 9.72 -48.71
C VAL A 239 11.02 10.13 -49.49
N VAL A 240 11.02 9.85 -50.80
CA VAL A 240 9.92 10.24 -51.69
C VAL A 240 8.70 9.35 -51.44
N ASP A 241 7.58 9.97 -51.09
CA ASP A 241 6.30 9.31 -50.85
C ASP A 241 5.23 9.56 -51.94
N GLN A 242 4.03 9.00 -51.76
CA GLN A 242 2.94 9.17 -52.73
C GLN A 242 2.46 10.63 -52.83
N GLY A 243 2.53 11.36 -51.73
CA GLY A 243 2.19 12.78 -51.66
C GLY A 243 3.16 13.60 -52.49
N ASP A 244 4.46 13.33 -52.38
CA ASP A 244 5.49 13.99 -53.19
C ASP A 244 5.23 13.78 -54.69
N VAL A 245 4.93 12.55 -55.12
CA VAL A 245 4.60 12.27 -56.52
C VAL A 245 3.34 13.02 -56.98
N THR A 246 2.32 13.07 -56.12
CA THR A 246 1.05 13.74 -56.43
C THR A 246 1.23 15.26 -56.53
N ARG A 247 1.97 15.87 -55.61
CA ARG A 247 2.28 17.31 -55.63
C ARG A 247 3.10 17.69 -56.85
N ALA A 248 4.13 16.92 -57.20
CA ALA A 248 4.92 17.15 -58.42
C ALA A 248 4.04 17.21 -59.67
N ARG A 249 3.10 16.26 -59.79
CA ARG A 249 2.16 16.20 -60.93
C ARG A 249 1.19 17.34 -60.95
N GLN A 250 0.60 17.66 -59.81
CA GLN A 250 -0.32 18.78 -59.68
C GLN A 250 0.36 20.09 -60.08
N ARG A 251 1.55 20.36 -59.55
CA ARG A 251 2.33 21.57 -59.85
C ARG A 251 2.76 21.63 -61.32
N ALA A 252 3.15 20.50 -61.92
CA ALA A 252 3.39 20.42 -63.36
C ALA A 252 2.13 20.72 -64.18
N ALA A 253 0.97 20.21 -63.78
CA ALA A 253 -0.30 20.45 -64.46
C ALA A 253 -0.74 21.92 -64.36
N LEU A 254 -0.50 22.59 -63.23
CA LEU A 254 -0.76 24.03 -63.06
C LEU A 254 0.13 24.88 -63.97
N LEU A 255 1.41 24.54 -64.12
CA LEU A 255 2.27 25.17 -65.14
C LEU A 255 1.75 24.93 -66.56
N GLY A 256 1.25 23.72 -66.84
CA GLY A 256 0.55 23.38 -68.07
C GLY A 256 -0.66 24.26 -68.34
N LYS A 257 -1.53 24.45 -67.33
CA LYS A 257 -2.71 25.33 -67.38
C LYS A 257 -2.31 26.79 -67.67
N ALA A 258 -1.17 27.23 -67.14
CA ALA A 258 -0.60 28.54 -67.44
C ALA A 258 0.05 28.66 -68.84
N GLY A 259 0.12 27.56 -69.60
CA GLY A 259 0.65 27.53 -70.97
C GLY A 259 2.12 27.16 -71.08
N TYR A 260 2.75 26.70 -69.99
CA TYR A 260 4.13 26.23 -70.00
C TYR A 260 4.19 24.72 -70.23
N ARG A 261 5.17 24.26 -71.00
CA ARG A 261 5.45 22.82 -71.17
C ARG A 261 6.15 22.33 -69.91
N ALA A 262 5.46 21.60 -69.04
CA ALA A 262 5.99 21.19 -67.76
C ALA A 262 5.99 19.66 -67.56
N ILE A 263 7.06 19.14 -66.95
CA ILE A 263 7.23 17.75 -66.55
C ILE A 263 7.23 17.69 -65.02
N ALA A 264 6.47 16.74 -64.47
CA ALA A 264 6.53 16.41 -63.05
C ALA A 264 7.80 15.62 -62.73
N ALA A 265 8.45 15.95 -61.63
CA ALA A 265 9.63 15.26 -61.18
C ALA A 265 9.66 15.14 -59.65
N VAL A 266 10.27 14.05 -59.17
CA VAL A 266 10.53 13.82 -57.75
C VAL A 266 12.00 13.52 -57.55
N ALA A 267 12.58 14.05 -56.49
CA ALA A 267 13.99 13.93 -56.18
C ALA A 267 14.21 13.54 -54.72
N GLY A 268 15.08 12.56 -54.47
CA GLY A 268 15.35 12.10 -53.11
C GLY A 268 16.43 11.05 -52.98
N GLN A 269 16.58 10.47 -51.79
CA GLN A 269 17.56 9.41 -51.55
C GLN A 269 16.94 8.03 -51.72
N SER A 270 15.67 7.89 -51.35
CA SER A 270 14.91 6.63 -51.48
C SER A 270 13.45 6.90 -51.82
N LEU A 271 12.73 5.84 -52.19
CA LEU A 271 11.30 5.84 -52.46
C LEU A 271 10.59 4.95 -51.44
N THR A 272 9.36 5.32 -51.08
CA THR A 272 8.41 4.39 -50.47
C THR A 272 7.84 3.43 -51.51
N GLU A 273 7.37 2.26 -51.09
CA GLU A 273 6.70 1.29 -51.98
C GLU A 273 5.49 1.91 -52.70
N GLY A 274 4.72 2.73 -51.98
CA GLY A 274 3.58 3.43 -52.55
C GLY A 274 3.97 4.44 -53.64
N ALA A 275 5.04 5.22 -53.42
CA ALA A 275 5.56 6.14 -54.43
C ALA A 275 6.04 5.38 -55.68
N ALA A 276 6.77 4.27 -55.48
CA ALA A 276 7.24 3.43 -56.57
C ALA A 276 6.07 2.89 -57.42
N ALA A 277 4.97 2.47 -56.79
CA ALA A 277 3.77 2.02 -57.50
C ALA A 277 3.11 3.15 -58.30
N LEU A 278 3.02 4.37 -57.76
CA LEU A 278 2.45 5.51 -58.48
C LEU A 278 3.29 5.97 -59.67
N LEU A 279 4.61 5.80 -59.61
CA LEU A 279 5.54 6.20 -60.67
C LEU A 279 5.55 5.23 -61.86
N GLN A 280 5.15 3.97 -61.67
CA GLN A 280 5.12 2.99 -62.76
C GLN A 280 4.19 3.38 -63.90
N GLY A 281 4.74 3.52 -65.11
CA GLY A 281 3.98 3.80 -66.33
C GLY A 281 3.39 5.20 -66.40
N THR A 282 4.00 6.16 -65.70
CA THR A 282 3.51 7.54 -65.62
C THR A 282 4.58 8.53 -66.05
N PRO A 283 4.20 9.68 -66.63
CA PRO A 283 5.16 10.67 -67.13
C PRO A 283 5.72 11.53 -65.99
N THR A 284 6.38 10.90 -65.02
CA THR A 284 7.03 11.57 -63.88
C THR A 284 8.49 11.14 -63.82
N VAL A 285 9.38 12.12 -63.85
CA VAL A 285 10.82 11.87 -63.77
C VAL A 285 11.20 11.60 -62.32
N GLN A 286 11.97 10.54 -62.08
CA GLN A 286 12.49 10.23 -60.75
C GLN A 286 14.01 10.43 -60.70
N ILE A 287 14.49 11.11 -59.67
CA ILE A 287 15.91 11.41 -59.46
C ILE A 287 16.31 10.91 -58.09
N LEU A 288 16.99 9.76 -58.07
CA LEU A 288 17.31 9.06 -56.83
C LEU A 288 18.80 8.78 -56.80
N ASP A 289 19.47 9.28 -55.76
CA ASP A 289 20.88 9.03 -55.48
C ASP A 289 21.80 9.09 -56.71
N GLY A 290 21.72 10.18 -57.49
CA GLY A 290 22.58 10.34 -58.68
C GLY A 290 22.04 9.75 -59.98
N ARG A 291 20.95 8.98 -59.95
CA ARG A 291 20.35 8.35 -61.12
C ARG A 291 19.05 9.03 -61.48
N SER A 292 18.77 9.17 -62.78
CA SER A 292 17.51 9.70 -63.27
C SER A 292 16.83 8.74 -64.25
N GLN A 293 15.52 8.58 -64.12
CA GLN A 293 14.68 7.65 -64.90
C GLN A 293 13.33 8.30 -65.23
N GLY A 294 12.56 7.72 -66.16
CA GLY A 294 11.22 8.21 -66.56
C GLY A 294 11.24 9.36 -67.58
N TRP A 295 12.42 9.73 -68.11
CA TRP A 295 12.56 10.83 -69.08
C TRP A 295 11.86 10.58 -70.41
N GLU A 296 11.97 9.38 -70.97
CA GLU A 296 11.39 9.05 -72.27
C GLU A 296 9.86 9.11 -72.23
N GLU A 297 9.26 8.51 -71.19
CA GLU A 297 7.82 8.55 -70.93
C GLU A 297 7.32 9.99 -70.69
N ALA A 298 8.09 10.79 -69.94
CA ALA A 298 7.77 12.19 -69.68
C ALA A 298 7.83 13.07 -70.95
N PHE A 299 8.84 12.90 -71.80
CA PHE A 299 8.92 13.62 -73.08
C PHE A 299 7.82 13.19 -74.05
N ALA A 300 7.47 11.89 -74.09
CA ALA A 300 6.38 11.39 -74.92
C ALA A 300 5.04 12.03 -74.54
N ALA A 301 4.74 12.13 -73.24
CA ALA A 301 3.51 12.77 -72.77
C ALA A 301 3.42 14.26 -73.15
N LEU A 302 4.54 14.99 -73.19
CA LEU A 302 4.57 16.38 -73.65
C LEU A 302 4.28 16.55 -75.15
N GLY A 303 4.53 15.52 -75.97
CA GLY A 303 4.31 15.55 -77.42
C GLY A 303 2.85 15.37 -77.83
N HIS A 304 2.01 14.84 -76.95
CA HIS A 304 0.59 14.53 -77.20
C HIS A 304 -0.39 15.67 -76.82
N HIS A 305 0.12 16.84 -76.42
CA HIS A 305 -0.70 17.97 -75.95
C HIS A 305 -0.64 19.22 -76.87
N ASN A 306 -0.30 19.04 -78.15
CA ASN A 306 -0.42 20.08 -79.19
C ASN A 306 -1.76 20.00 -79.92
#